data_AF-A0A934ZBD6-F1
#
_entry.id   AF-A0A934ZBD6-F1
#
_cell.length_a   1.000
_cell.length_b   1.000
_cell.length_c   1.000
_cell.angle_alpha   90.00
_cell.angle_beta   90.00
_cell.angle_gamma   90.00
#
_symmetry.space_group_name_H-M   'P 1'
#
loop_
_entity.id
_entity.type
_entity.pdbx_description
1 polymer ?
#
loop_
_entity_poly.entity_id
_entity_poly.type
_entity_poly.pdbx_seq_one_letter_code
_entity_poly.pdbx_strand_id
1 'polypeptide(L)'
;MIDQAIVASNARRSDRGLKLAIVLLSGLVLVSIAMGAFLVLERSRSHESEVAVRVPSGGDPSSAGSRLAAANDAIYLLAYRRSGSARTQGFCTGFAVTRDLIATNAHCVQVANDEIARGSAIVALRNKAPGAVLPARPVYMDARFRDSRYSRGGTGYDVGLVRVTGTLPTHARLATEAELLRAARGRRGVRLRLPRDDHERALARGDDHAGPPQPGDGLSRTASRPRPRRRSSSTARRPRAARQGARSSCRAGASWASTRAASRTTSARS
;
A
#
# COMPACT_ATOMS: atom_id res chain seq x y z
N MET A 1 -9.85 -25.13 77.03
CA MET A 1 -10.97 -25.35 76.08
C MET A 1 -11.25 -24.15 75.16
N ILE A 2 -10.84 -22.92 75.49
CA ILE A 2 -11.17 -21.73 74.67
C ILE A 2 -10.41 -21.72 73.32
N ASP A 3 -9.17 -22.22 73.27
CA ASP A 3 -8.33 -22.15 72.06
C ASP A 3 -8.88 -22.91 70.85
N GLN A 4 -9.63 -24.00 71.06
CA GLN A 4 -10.22 -24.76 69.96
C GLN A 4 -11.34 -24.01 69.23
N ALA A 5 -12.01 -23.05 69.88
CA ALA A 5 -13.04 -22.23 69.24
C ALA A 5 -12.44 -21.22 68.24
N ILE A 6 -11.24 -20.69 68.53
CA ILE A 6 -10.57 -19.70 67.68
C ILE A 6 -10.11 -20.34 66.37
N VAL A 7 -9.49 -21.53 66.43
CA VAL A 7 -8.99 -22.25 65.25
C VAL A 7 -10.10 -22.58 64.24
N ALA A 8 -11.28 -23.02 64.72
CA ALA A 8 -12.41 -23.38 63.86
C ALA A 8 -13.00 -22.17 63.10
N SER A 9 -12.87 -20.95 63.63
CA SER A 9 -13.41 -19.73 63.03
C SER A 9 -12.57 -19.24 61.83
N ASN A 10 -11.25 -19.39 61.89
CA ASN A 10 -10.33 -18.93 60.83
C ASN A 10 -10.44 -19.76 59.54
N ALA A 11 -10.67 -21.08 59.65
CA ALA A 11 -10.79 -21.97 58.51
C ALA A 11 -11.92 -21.54 57.53
N ARG A 12 -13.08 -21.13 58.04
CA ARG A 12 -14.23 -20.73 57.21
C ARG A 12 -14.09 -19.35 56.58
N ARG A 13 -13.20 -18.49 57.10
CA ARG A 13 -12.96 -17.13 56.59
C ARG A 13 -12.02 -17.13 55.39
N SER A 14 -11.00 -17.99 55.40
CA SER A 14 -10.04 -18.18 54.31
C SER A 14 -10.71 -18.53 52.98
N ASP A 15 -11.62 -19.50 53.02
CA ASP A 15 -12.21 -20.13 51.84
C ASP A 15 -13.04 -19.17 50.95
N ARG A 16 -13.69 -18.18 51.57
CA ARG A 16 -14.42 -17.11 50.85
C ARG A 16 -13.48 -16.08 50.24
N GLY A 17 -12.40 -15.72 50.95
CA GLY A 17 -11.38 -14.80 50.42
C GLY A 17 -10.67 -15.37 49.19
N LEU A 18 -10.26 -16.64 49.27
CA LEU A 18 -9.58 -17.34 48.17
C LEU A 18 -10.46 -17.44 46.92
N LYS A 19 -11.74 -17.84 47.06
CA LYS A 19 -12.68 -17.93 45.93
C LYS A 19 -12.90 -16.58 45.25
N LEU A 20 -13.02 -15.49 46.02
CA LEU A 20 -13.22 -14.14 45.50
C LEU A 20 -11.96 -13.62 44.79
N ALA A 21 -10.77 -13.91 45.33
CA ALA A 21 -9.49 -13.60 44.67
C ALA A 21 -9.32 -14.32 43.33
N ILE A 22 -9.64 -15.62 43.26
CA ILE A 22 -9.57 -16.42 42.01
C ILE A 22 -10.49 -15.84 40.93
N VAL A 23 -11.71 -15.45 41.27
CA VAL A 23 -12.67 -14.85 40.33
C VAL A 23 -12.17 -13.50 39.80
N LEU A 24 -11.67 -12.61 40.68
CA LEU A 24 -11.11 -11.32 40.28
C LEU A 24 -9.91 -11.48 39.34
N LEU A 25 -8.97 -12.37 39.68
CA LEU A 25 -7.74 -12.57 38.91
C LEU A 25 -8.05 -13.20 37.54
N SER A 26 -8.99 -14.15 37.47
CA SER A 26 -9.48 -14.72 36.20
C SER A 26 -10.16 -13.67 35.31
N GLY A 27 -10.96 -12.77 35.89
CA GLY A 27 -11.58 -11.66 35.16
C GLY A 27 -10.55 -10.70 34.56
N LEU A 28 -9.52 -10.35 35.31
CA LEU A 28 -8.45 -9.45 34.88
C LEU A 28 -7.62 -10.03 33.71
N VAL A 29 -7.36 -11.35 33.74
CA VAL A 29 -6.74 -12.08 32.62
C VAL A 29 -7.61 -12.06 31.36
N LEU A 30 -8.93 -12.27 31.48
CA LEU A 30 -9.82 -12.21 30.32
C LEU A 30 -9.92 -10.79 29.71
N VAL A 31 -9.97 -9.75 30.55
CA VAL A 31 -9.99 -8.34 30.09
C VAL A 31 -8.71 -7.99 29.34
N SER A 32 -7.55 -8.39 29.86
CA SER A 32 -6.26 -8.11 29.22
C SER A 32 -6.08 -8.86 27.89
N ILE A 33 -6.55 -10.12 27.79
CA ILE A 33 -6.59 -10.86 26.51
C ILE A 33 -7.53 -10.16 25.51
N ALA A 34 -8.73 -9.76 25.92
CA ALA A 34 -9.69 -9.09 25.06
C ALA A 34 -9.16 -7.73 24.55
N MET A 35 -8.49 -6.97 25.41
CA MET A 35 -7.88 -5.69 25.05
C MET A 35 -6.67 -5.85 24.13
N GLY A 36 -5.84 -6.89 24.33
CA GLY A 36 -4.77 -7.26 23.41
C GLY A 36 -5.30 -7.65 22.02
N ALA A 37 -6.35 -8.48 21.96
CA ALA A 37 -7.00 -8.85 20.70
C ALA A 37 -7.64 -7.64 20.00
N PHE A 38 -8.27 -6.73 20.76
CA PHE A 38 -8.82 -5.48 20.22
C PHE A 38 -7.73 -4.60 19.60
N LEU A 39 -6.61 -4.39 20.30
CA LEU A 39 -5.48 -3.59 19.79
C LEU A 39 -4.85 -4.20 18.53
N VAL A 40 -4.77 -5.54 18.41
CA VAL A 40 -4.30 -6.21 17.19
C VAL A 40 -5.28 -6.00 16.02
N LEU A 41 -6.59 -6.10 16.28
CA LEU A 41 -7.62 -5.83 15.27
C LEU A 41 -7.66 -4.35 14.85
N GLU A 42 -7.53 -3.43 15.79
CA GLU A 42 -7.49 -1.99 15.52
C GLU A 42 -6.21 -1.58 14.78
N ARG A 43 -5.08 -2.23 15.07
CA ARG A 43 -3.85 -2.09 14.28
C ARG A 43 -4.02 -2.61 12.85
N SER A 44 -4.78 -3.69 12.64
CA SER A 44 -5.08 -4.17 11.28
C SER A 44 -5.96 -3.19 10.50
N ARG A 45 -6.96 -2.57 11.14
CA ARG A 45 -7.80 -1.52 10.54
C ARG A 45 -7.07 -0.21 10.26
N SER A 46 -6.15 0.19 11.13
CA SER A 46 -5.34 1.40 10.91
C SER A 46 -4.24 1.21 9.85
N HIS A 47 -3.87 -0.03 9.50
CA HIS A 47 -3.14 -0.32 8.25
C HIS A 47 -4.03 -0.34 7.00
N GLU A 48 -5.35 -0.34 7.16
CA GLU A 48 -6.34 -0.02 6.13
C GLU A 48 -6.60 1.51 6.03
N SER A 49 -5.77 2.34 6.68
CA SER A 49 -5.67 3.77 6.41
C SER A 49 -5.15 3.98 4.99
N GLU A 50 -6.08 4.00 4.06
CA GLU A 50 -6.16 4.93 2.94
C GLU A 50 -4.81 5.57 2.60
N VAL A 51 -4.02 4.88 1.76
CA VAL A 51 -3.17 5.62 0.81
C VAL A 51 -4.14 6.28 -0.15
N ALA A 52 -4.69 7.41 0.30
CA ALA A 52 -5.66 8.23 -0.39
C ALA A 52 -4.96 8.95 -1.54
N VAL A 53 -4.54 8.18 -2.56
CA VAL A 53 -4.10 8.72 -3.85
C VAL A 53 -5.32 9.44 -4.40
N ARG A 54 -5.38 10.75 -4.15
CA ARG A 54 -6.56 11.58 -4.41
C ARG A 54 -6.66 11.87 -5.90
N VAL A 55 -7.10 10.85 -6.64
CA VAL A 55 -7.25 10.85 -8.09
C VAL A 55 -8.20 11.99 -8.52
N PRO A 56 -7.72 13.00 -9.25
CA PRO A 56 -8.59 14.06 -9.76
C PRO A 56 -9.54 13.49 -10.80
N SER A 57 -10.83 13.49 -10.50
CA SER A 57 -11.89 13.09 -11.43
C SER A 57 -12.27 14.26 -12.34
N GLY A 58 -11.38 14.60 -13.27
CA GLY A 58 -11.57 15.60 -14.31
C GLY A 58 -10.96 15.14 -15.64
N GLY A 59 -11.49 15.62 -16.77
CA GLY A 59 -11.15 15.17 -18.13
C GLY A 59 -9.73 15.49 -18.63
N ASP A 60 -8.86 15.96 -17.74
CA ASP A 60 -7.49 16.41 -17.97
C ASP A 60 -6.56 15.24 -18.39
N PRO A 61 -5.58 15.42 -19.31
CA PRO A 61 -4.59 14.37 -19.61
C PRO A 61 -3.79 13.94 -18.37
N SER A 62 -3.69 14.83 -17.38
CA SER A 62 -3.19 14.60 -16.01
C SER A 62 -3.84 13.40 -15.30
N SER A 63 -5.12 13.12 -15.58
CA SER A 63 -5.87 11.99 -14.99
C SER A 63 -5.87 10.73 -15.88
N ALA A 64 -5.15 10.70 -17.00
CA ALA A 64 -5.00 9.47 -17.80
C ALA A 64 -4.28 8.39 -17.00
N GLY A 65 -3.23 8.77 -16.24
CA GLY A 65 -2.49 7.86 -15.35
C GLY A 65 -3.38 7.16 -14.34
N SER A 66 -4.20 7.94 -13.64
CA SER A 66 -5.11 7.44 -12.60
C SER A 66 -6.31 6.67 -13.16
N ARG A 67 -6.85 7.06 -14.33
CA ARG A 67 -7.90 6.29 -15.02
C ARG A 67 -7.41 4.94 -15.53
N LEU A 68 -6.19 4.87 -16.07
CA LEU A 68 -5.57 3.61 -16.49
C LEU A 68 -5.26 2.71 -15.29
N ALA A 69 -4.73 3.28 -14.20
CA ALA A 69 -4.62 2.58 -12.92
C ALA A 69 -5.99 2.07 -12.45
N ALA A 70 -7.04 2.89 -12.53
CA ALA A 70 -8.39 2.50 -12.17
C ALA A 70 -9.00 1.43 -13.10
N ALA A 71 -8.48 1.21 -14.30
CA ALA A 71 -9.01 0.24 -15.26
C ALA A 71 -8.17 -1.04 -15.39
N ASN A 72 -7.02 -1.14 -14.72
CA ASN A 72 -6.04 -2.21 -15.00
C ASN A 72 -5.37 -2.78 -13.75
N ASP A 73 -5.72 -4.02 -13.42
CA ASP A 73 -5.24 -4.76 -12.24
C ASP A 73 -3.84 -5.38 -12.41
N ALA A 74 -3.21 -5.20 -13.58
CA ALA A 74 -1.82 -5.58 -13.86
C ALA A 74 -0.83 -4.43 -13.57
N ILE A 75 -1.29 -3.27 -13.08
CA ILE A 75 -0.43 -2.14 -12.71
C ILE A 75 0.02 -2.27 -11.25
N TYR A 76 1.32 -2.11 -11.02
CA TYR A 76 1.98 -2.17 -9.72
C TYR A 76 2.75 -0.89 -9.44
N LEU A 77 2.69 -0.43 -8.18
CA LEU A 77 3.56 0.62 -7.67
C LEU A 77 4.84 -0.04 -7.12
N LEU A 78 5.99 0.31 -7.70
CA LEU A 78 7.30 -0.05 -7.18
C LEU A 78 7.66 0.93 -6.07
N ALA A 79 8.03 0.37 -4.92
CA ALA A 79 8.34 1.12 -3.72
C ALA A 79 9.55 0.53 -2.99
N TYR A 80 10.15 1.32 -2.11
CA TYR A 80 11.19 0.85 -1.21
C TYR A 80 10.79 1.05 0.26
N ARG A 81 11.35 0.22 1.13
CA ARG A 81 11.22 0.31 2.59
C ARG A 81 12.63 0.28 3.20
N ARG A 82 13.03 1.40 3.80
CA ARG A 82 14.31 1.53 4.52
C ARG A 82 14.30 0.68 5.79
N SER A 83 15.46 0.13 6.14
CA SER A 83 15.63 -0.55 7.44
C SER A 83 15.26 0.39 8.59
N GLY A 84 14.67 -0.14 9.66
CA GLY A 84 14.14 0.65 10.79
C GLY A 84 12.87 1.46 10.51
N SER A 85 12.36 1.51 9.28
CA SER A 85 11.13 2.24 8.93
C SER A 85 9.98 1.31 8.54
N ALA A 86 8.81 1.53 9.13
CA ALA A 86 7.57 0.92 8.68
C ALA A 86 6.98 1.58 7.41
N ARG A 87 7.47 2.77 7.03
CA ARG A 87 6.96 3.51 5.87
C ARG A 87 7.50 2.93 4.57
N THR A 88 6.61 2.78 3.59
CA THR A 88 6.93 2.34 2.23
C THR A 88 6.79 3.53 1.30
N GLN A 89 7.82 3.84 0.51
CA GLN A 89 7.85 5.02 -0.37
C GLN A 89 7.83 4.58 -1.84
N GLY A 90 6.75 4.91 -2.54
CA GLY A 90 6.62 4.68 -3.98
C GLY A 90 7.58 5.56 -4.78
N PHE A 91 8.17 5.01 -5.84
CA PHE A 91 9.09 5.75 -6.71
C PHE A 91 8.79 5.58 -8.21
N CYS A 92 8.19 4.46 -8.64
CA CYS A 92 7.89 4.17 -10.04
C CYS A 92 6.66 3.28 -10.21
N THR A 93 6.11 3.20 -11.43
CA THR A 93 5.11 2.19 -11.80
C THR A 93 5.70 1.13 -12.71
N GLY A 94 5.13 -0.08 -12.66
CA GLY A 94 5.34 -1.10 -13.68
C GLY A 94 4.08 -1.89 -14.00
N PHE A 95 4.16 -2.72 -15.03
CA PHE A 95 3.10 -3.61 -15.49
C PHE A 95 3.54 -5.06 -15.33
N ALA A 96 2.73 -5.91 -14.71
CA ALA A 96 2.97 -7.35 -14.71
C ALA A 96 2.91 -7.90 -16.14
N VAL A 97 3.94 -8.64 -16.56
CA VAL A 97 4.06 -9.21 -17.93
C VAL A 97 4.17 -10.75 -17.90
N THR A 98 4.70 -11.33 -16.82
CA THR A 98 4.66 -12.77 -16.54
C THR A 98 4.10 -13.01 -15.13
N ARG A 99 4.09 -14.25 -14.65
CA ARG A 99 3.59 -14.60 -13.30
C ARG A 99 4.44 -13.99 -12.19
N ASP A 100 5.65 -13.53 -12.51
CA ASP A 100 6.64 -13.05 -11.54
C ASP A 100 7.46 -11.85 -12.04
N LEU A 101 7.31 -11.40 -13.29
CA LEU A 101 8.00 -10.23 -13.85
C LEU A 101 7.08 -9.03 -14.03
N ILE A 102 7.58 -7.88 -13.61
CA ILE A 102 7.03 -6.55 -13.82
C ILE A 102 7.95 -5.80 -14.79
N ALA A 103 7.40 -5.38 -15.93
CA ALA A 103 8.05 -4.47 -16.85
C ALA A 103 7.92 -3.02 -16.35
N THR A 104 9.03 -2.28 -16.38
CA THR A 104 9.15 -0.91 -15.89
C THR A 104 10.21 -0.17 -16.72
N ASN A 105 10.50 1.07 -16.38
CA ASN A 105 11.59 1.83 -16.99
C ASN A 105 12.97 1.43 -16.44
N ALA A 106 14.02 1.62 -17.23
CA ALA A 106 15.40 1.35 -16.83
C ALA A 106 15.84 2.29 -15.70
N HIS A 107 15.45 3.56 -15.74
CA HIS A 107 15.72 4.51 -14.66
C HIS A 107 15.10 4.08 -13.32
N CYS A 108 13.95 3.39 -13.34
CA CYS A 108 13.34 2.81 -12.14
C CYS A 108 14.17 1.64 -11.59
N VAL A 109 14.74 0.82 -12.47
CA VAL A 109 15.68 -0.23 -12.07
C VAL A 109 16.96 0.35 -11.48
N GLN A 110 17.48 1.46 -12.03
CA GLN A 110 18.60 2.18 -11.42
C GLN A 110 18.27 2.65 -10.00
N VAL A 111 17.15 3.37 -9.81
CA VAL A 111 16.71 3.83 -8.47
C VAL A 111 16.54 2.66 -7.50
N ALA A 112 16.00 1.52 -7.96
CA ALA A 112 15.85 0.32 -7.13
C ALA A 112 17.21 -0.27 -6.70
N ASN A 113 18.20 -0.31 -7.60
CA ASN A 113 19.56 -0.75 -7.25
C ASN A 113 20.25 0.22 -6.27
N ASP A 114 20.09 1.53 -6.48
CA ASP A 114 20.66 2.56 -5.61
C ASP A 114 20.07 2.49 -4.18
N GLU A 115 18.78 2.19 -4.06
CA GLU A 115 18.11 1.96 -2.77
C GLU A 115 18.52 0.64 -2.11
N ILE A 116 18.72 -0.44 -2.87
CA ILE A 116 19.28 -1.70 -2.34
C ILE A 116 20.69 -1.48 -1.79
N ALA A 117 21.53 -0.70 -2.49
CA ALA A 117 22.86 -0.32 -2.02
C ALA A 117 22.82 0.53 -0.72
N ARG A 118 21.71 1.26 -0.48
CA ARG A 118 21.42 1.96 0.78
C ARG A 118 20.77 1.09 1.86
N GLY A 119 20.63 -0.22 1.64
CA GLY A 119 20.03 -1.16 2.59
C GLY A 119 18.49 -1.14 2.63
N SER A 120 17.84 -0.54 1.63
CA SER A 120 16.38 -0.60 1.48
C SER A 120 15.92 -1.92 0.85
N ALA A 121 14.80 -2.47 1.31
CA ALA A 121 14.11 -3.56 0.63
C ALA A 121 13.18 -2.99 -0.47
N ILE A 122 13.22 -3.57 -1.67
CA ILE A 122 12.30 -3.21 -2.76
C ILE A 122 11.06 -4.09 -2.71
N VAL A 123 9.90 -3.47 -2.92
CA VAL A 123 8.59 -4.14 -2.94
C VAL A 123 7.73 -3.66 -4.11
N ALA A 124 6.85 -4.53 -4.58
CA ALA A 124 5.78 -4.19 -5.50
C ALA A 124 4.45 -4.21 -4.76
N LEU A 125 3.69 -3.12 -4.85
CA LEU A 125 2.36 -2.96 -4.28
C LEU A 125 1.35 -3.08 -5.41
N ARG A 126 0.40 -4.01 -5.29
CA ARG A 126 -0.67 -4.16 -6.29
C ARG A 126 -1.64 -2.98 -6.19
N ASN A 127 -1.97 -2.36 -7.32
CA ASN A 127 -2.98 -1.31 -7.33
C ASN A 127 -4.35 -1.86 -6.87
N LYS A 128 -5.14 -1.03 -6.15
CA LYS A 128 -6.47 -1.35 -5.57
C LYS A 128 -6.57 -2.54 -4.60
N ALA A 129 -5.50 -3.29 -4.35
CA ALA A 129 -5.49 -4.41 -3.43
C ALA A 129 -4.64 -4.07 -2.20
N PRO A 130 -5.17 -3.30 -1.23
CA PRO A 130 -4.44 -2.98 0.00
C PRO A 130 -3.96 -4.25 0.70
N GLY A 131 -2.72 -4.21 1.20
CA GLY A 131 -2.08 -5.33 1.91
C GLY A 131 -1.23 -6.28 1.05
N ALA A 132 -1.38 -6.31 -0.28
CA ALA A 132 -0.58 -7.17 -1.15
C ALA A 132 0.83 -6.59 -1.42
N VAL A 133 1.72 -6.70 -0.43
CA VAL A 133 3.14 -6.29 -0.52
C VAL A 133 3.99 -7.47 -0.98
N LEU A 134 4.46 -7.43 -2.23
CA LEU A 134 5.31 -8.48 -2.80
C LEU A 134 6.79 -8.06 -2.72
N PRO A 135 7.69 -8.85 -2.08
CA PRO A 135 9.12 -8.62 -2.18
C PRO A 135 9.56 -8.65 -3.65
N ALA A 136 10.40 -7.70 -4.03
CA ALA A 136 10.78 -7.46 -5.42
C ALA A 136 12.30 -7.24 -5.54
N ARG A 137 12.87 -7.59 -6.69
CA ARG A 137 14.29 -7.38 -7.02
C ARG A 137 14.46 -6.99 -8.48
N PRO A 138 15.33 -6.02 -8.83
CA PRO A 138 15.74 -5.82 -10.20
C PRO A 138 16.35 -7.09 -10.80
N VAL A 139 16.05 -7.36 -12.07
CA VAL A 139 16.63 -8.51 -12.80
C VAL A 139 17.12 -8.17 -14.20
N TYR A 140 16.69 -7.05 -14.78
CA TYR A 140 17.18 -6.58 -16.07
C TYR A 140 17.11 -5.06 -16.16
N MET A 141 18.12 -4.47 -16.79
CA MET A 141 18.14 -3.08 -17.25
C MET A 141 18.83 -3.08 -18.61
N ASP A 142 18.25 -2.41 -19.61
CA ASP A 142 18.90 -2.31 -20.92
C ASP A 142 20.27 -1.62 -20.77
N ALA A 143 21.35 -2.27 -21.21
CA ALA A 143 22.70 -1.74 -21.07
C ALA A 143 22.85 -0.37 -21.77
N ARG A 144 22.15 -0.18 -22.90
CA ARG A 144 22.14 1.08 -23.67
C ARG A 144 21.54 2.25 -22.90
N PHE A 145 20.83 1.99 -21.79
CA PHE A 145 20.39 3.03 -20.88
C PHE A 145 21.55 3.68 -20.12
N ARG A 146 22.64 2.96 -19.80
CA ARG A 146 23.76 3.55 -19.04
C ARG A 146 24.58 4.53 -19.87
N ASP A 147 24.91 4.12 -21.09
CA ASP A 147 25.95 4.78 -21.89
C ASP A 147 25.39 5.77 -22.92
N SER A 148 24.06 5.97 -22.94
CA SER A 148 23.43 6.86 -23.91
C SER A 148 23.14 8.25 -23.34
N ARG A 149 23.39 9.25 -24.19
CA ARG A 149 22.80 10.60 -24.13
C ARG A 149 21.25 10.63 -24.14
N TYR A 150 20.60 9.47 -24.21
CA TYR A 150 19.14 9.32 -24.16
C TYR A 150 18.63 8.89 -22.76
N SER A 151 19.52 8.61 -21.81
CA SER A 151 19.23 8.06 -20.48
C SER A 151 18.40 8.97 -19.54
N ARG A 152 18.63 10.29 -19.56
CA ARG A 152 17.81 11.28 -18.83
C ARG A 152 17.13 12.23 -19.79
N GLY A 153 15.90 11.91 -20.16
CA GLY A 153 15.04 12.75 -21.00
C GLY A 153 15.05 12.42 -22.50
N GLY A 154 15.87 11.45 -22.93
CA GLY A 154 15.78 10.91 -24.29
C GLY A 154 14.66 9.89 -24.47
N THR A 155 14.40 9.53 -25.72
CA THR A 155 13.29 8.66 -26.12
C THR A 155 13.68 7.19 -26.34
N GLY A 156 14.90 6.79 -25.96
CA GLY A 156 15.47 5.48 -26.27
C GLY A 156 15.86 4.65 -25.04
N TYR A 157 15.65 3.34 -25.13
CA TYR A 157 16.21 2.29 -24.25
C TYR A 157 15.89 2.36 -22.75
N ASP A 158 14.91 3.18 -22.33
CA ASP A 158 14.47 3.25 -20.94
C ASP A 158 13.53 2.07 -20.55
N VAL A 159 14.05 0.84 -20.64
CA VAL A 159 13.34 -0.43 -20.38
C VAL A 159 14.07 -1.26 -19.31
N GLY A 160 13.34 -1.73 -18.31
CA GLY A 160 13.85 -2.59 -17.23
C GLY A 160 12.83 -3.62 -16.77
N LEU A 161 13.30 -4.68 -16.09
CA LEU A 161 12.45 -5.70 -15.48
C LEU A 161 12.78 -5.86 -14.00
N VAL A 162 11.72 -6.02 -13.21
CA VAL A 162 11.76 -6.36 -11.78
C VAL A 162 11.06 -7.70 -11.59
N ARG A 163 11.65 -8.60 -10.82
CA ARG A 163 11.03 -9.89 -10.45
C ARG A 163 10.48 -9.83 -9.02
N VAL A 164 9.28 -10.36 -8.80
CA VAL A 164 8.70 -10.56 -7.47
C VAL A 164 8.89 -12.00 -6.98
N THR A 165 8.82 -12.21 -5.66
CA THR A 165 8.85 -13.56 -5.07
C THR A 165 7.48 -14.25 -5.05
N GLY A 166 6.39 -13.50 -5.25
CA GLY A 166 5.01 -14.02 -5.29
C GLY A 166 4.48 -14.24 -6.70
N THR A 167 3.19 -14.61 -6.80
CA THR A 167 2.48 -14.70 -8.10
C THR A 167 1.71 -13.43 -8.41
N LEU A 168 1.89 -12.91 -9.62
CA LEU A 168 1.12 -11.84 -10.23
C LEU A 168 -0.11 -12.48 -10.93
N PRO A 169 -1.36 -12.23 -10.49
CA PRO A 169 -2.54 -12.93 -11.01
C PRO A 169 -3.12 -12.31 -12.29
N THR A 170 -2.66 -11.13 -12.68
CA THR A 170 -3.16 -10.37 -13.83
C THR A 170 -1.99 -9.74 -14.56
N HIS A 171 -2.00 -9.81 -15.89
CA HIS A 171 -0.87 -9.51 -16.74
C HIS A 171 -1.31 -8.59 -17.89
N ALA A 172 -0.48 -7.62 -18.25
CA ALA A 172 -0.67 -6.83 -19.46
C ALA A 172 -0.27 -7.65 -20.70
N ARG A 173 -1.11 -7.63 -21.74
CA ARG A 173 -0.70 -8.12 -23.07
C ARG A 173 0.27 -7.11 -23.66
N LEU A 174 1.48 -7.56 -23.99
CA LEU A 174 2.42 -6.75 -24.76
C LEU A 174 1.88 -6.54 -26.19
N ALA A 175 2.08 -5.35 -26.73
CA ALA A 175 1.73 -5.05 -28.11
C ALA A 175 2.63 -5.85 -29.06
N THR A 176 2.02 -6.48 -30.07
CA THR A 176 2.75 -7.07 -31.20
C THR A 176 3.46 -5.97 -32.00
N GLU A 177 4.49 -6.34 -32.77
CA GLU A 177 5.18 -5.41 -33.66
C GLU A 177 4.21 -4.72 -34.65
N ALA A 178 3.26 -5.46 -35.22
CA ALA A 178 2.23 -4.90 -36.09
C ALA A 178 1.27 -3.92 -35.36
N GLU A 179 1.02 -4.08 -34.06
CA GLU A 179 0.28 -3.09 -33.25
C GLU A 179 1.15 -1.85 -32.95
N LEU A 180 2.42 -2.04 -32.61
CA LEU A 180 3.40 -0.96 -32.39
C LEU A 180 3.60 -0.10 -33.64
N LEU A 181 3.81 -0.71 -34.81
CA LEU A 181 3.97 -0.02 -36.09
C LEU A 181 2.70 0.75 -36.50
N ARG A 182 1.50 0.20 -36.21
CA ARG A 182 0.23 0.93 -36.40
C ARG A 182 0.10 2.12 -35.45
N ALA A 183 0.44 1.96 -34.17
CA ALA A 183 0.40 3.04 -33.18
C ALA A 183 1.44 4.14 -33.44
N ALA A 184 2.61 3.79 -33.99
CA ALA A 184 3.63 4.76 -34.41
C ALA A 184 3.15 5.62 -35.60
N ARG A 185 2.42 5.03 -36.54
CA ARG A 185 1.84 5.72 -37.71
C ARG A 185 0.63 6.58 -37.36
N GLY A 186 -0.22 6.12 -36.43
CA GLY A 186 -1.37 6.88 -35.92
C GLY A 186 -1.13 7.39 -34.50
N ARG A 187 -0.64 8.64 -34.35
CA ARG A 187 -0.21 9.29 -33.08
C ARG A 187 -1.30 9.41 -32.00
N ARG A 188 -1.77 8.29 -31.43
CA ARG A 188 -2.69 8.22 -30.28
C ARG A 188 -2.21 7.20 -29.24
N GLY A 189 -0.95 7.28 -28.85
CA GLY A 189 -0.42 6.56 -27.70
C GLY A 189 -0.79 7.27 -26.39
N VAL A 190 -1.45 6.56 -25.46
CA VAL A 190 -1.74 7.11 -24.12
C VAL A 190 -0.52 6.89 -23.22
N ARG A 191 0.14 7.98 -22.81
CA ARG A 191 1.33 7.92 -21.94
C ARG A 191 0.91 7.85 -20.47
N LEU A 192 1.14 6.72 -19.82
CA LEU A 192 0.95 6.59 -18.37
C LEU A 192 2.02 7.39 -17.62
N ARG A 193 1.60 8.32 -16.78
CA ARG A 193 2.42 8.88 -15.70
C ARG A 193 1.52 9.03 -14.48
N LEU A 194 1.84 8.35 -13.38
CA LEU A 194 1.17 8.67 -12.11
C LEU A 194 1.74 9.98 -11.57
N PRO A 195 0.92 10.81 -10.91
CA PRO A 195 1.43 11.92 -10.13
C PRO A 195 2.37 11.36 -9.05
N ARG A 196 3.53 12.02 -8.90
CA ARG A 196 4.45 11.78 -7.80
C ARG A 196 3.98 12.70 -6.68
N ASP A 197 3.70 12.17 -5.49
CA ASP A 197 3.11 12.98 -4.42
C ASP A 197 4.01 14.17 -4.07
N ASP A 198 3.51 15.41 -4.24
CA ASP A 198 4.28 16.66 -4.11
C ASP A 198 4.69 17.00 -2.66
N HIS A 199 4.60 16.05 -1.72
CA HIS A 199 4.93 16.23 -0.31
C HIS A 199 6.41 16.64 -0.06
N GLU A 200 7.33 16.33 -0.98
CA GLU A 200 8.73 16.78 -0.89
C GLU A 200 8.93 18.29 -1.16
N ARG A 201 7.97 18.96 -1.82
CA ARG A 201 8.06 20.42 -2.06
C ARG A 201 7.55 21.27 -0.90
N ALA A 202 6.79 20.69 0.03
CA ALA A 202 6.27 21.39 1.21
C ALA A 202 7.31 21.57 2.32
N LEU A 203 8.39 20.76 2.32
CA LEU A 203 9.47 20.82 3.31
C LEU A 203 10.73 21.57 2.81
N ALA A 204 10.78 21.89 1.52
CA ALA A 204 11.90 22.61 0.89
C ALA A 204 11.68 24.13 0.76
N ARG A 205 10.49 24.63 1.15
CA ARG A 205 10.28 26.05 1.46
C ARG A 205 10.44 26.24 2.96
N GLY A 206 11.69 26.37 3.40
CA GLY A 206 11.96 27.02 4.68
C GLY A 206 11.62 28.51 4.53
N ASP A 207 10.72 29.00 5.38
CA ASP A 207 10.35 30.41 5.42
C ASP A 207 11.46 31.24 6.12
N ASP A 208 12.54 31.54 5.40
CA ASP A 208 13.63 32.42 5.87
C ASP A 208 13.26 33.92 5.83
N HIS A 209 12.06 34.27 6.31
CA HIS A 209 11.59 35.66 6.46
C HIS A 209 11.08 35.96 7.88
N ALA A 210 11.93 35.63 8.87
CA ALA A 210 11.84 36.20 10.22
C ALA A 210 12.40 37.64 10.25
N GLY A 211 11.69 38.58 9.61
CA GLY A 211 11.93 40.01 9.80
C GLY A 211 11.30 40.50 11.12
N PRO A 212 11.96 41.36 11.91
CA PRO A 212 11.38 41.89 13.15
C PRO A 212 10.17 42.79 12.86
N PRO A 213 9.14 42.81 13.73
CA PRO A 213 7.93 43.60 13.50
C PRO A 213 8.22 45.10 13.60
N GLN A 214 7.78 45.87 12.60
CA GLN A 214 7.72 47.34 12.69
C GLN A 214 6.42 47.79 13.38
N PRO A 215 6.47 48.84 14.24
CA PRO A 215 5.30 49.45 14.85
C PRO A 215 4.78 50.66 14.04
N GLY A 216 3.46 50.90 14.09
CA GLY A 216 2.79 52.03 13.42
C GLY A 216 2.43 51.74 11.95
N ASP A 217 1.37 52.29 11.36
CA ASP A 217 0.42 53.28 11.86
C ASP A 217 -0.96 53.16 11.19
N GLY A 218 -1.98 53.72 11.86
CA GLY A 218 -2.88 54.68 11.19
C GLY A 218 -3.97 54.22 10.20
N LEU A 219 -5.20 54.18 10.71
CA LEU A 219 -6.38 54.85 10.12
C LEU A 219 -7.14 54.25 8.90
N SER A 220 -8.40 53.91 9.19
CA SER A 220 -9.61 54.38 8.47
C SER A 220 -10.00 53.82 7.08
N ARG A 221 -11.06 53.00 7.06
CA ARG A 221 -12.39 53.26 6.43
C ARG A 221 -13.25 51.98 6.40
N THR A 222 -14.27 51.85 7.26
CA THR A 222 -15.72 52.07 7.01
C THR A 222 -16.40 51.30 5.87
N ALA A 223 -17.40 50.48 6.28
CA ALA A 223 -18.64 50.09 5.58
C ALA A 223 -18.52 49.29 4.25
N SER A 224 -19.15 48.12 4.07
CA SER A 224 -20.63 47.95 4.07
C SER A 224 -21.05 46.47 3.99
N ARG A 225 -22.12 46.07 4.72
CA ARG A 225 -22.95 44.87 4.43
C ARG A 225 -24.17 45.29 3.59
N PRO A 226 -24.60 44.54 2.56
CA PRO A 226 -25.72 43.57 2.70
C PRO A 226 -25.58 42.35 1.72
N ARG A 227 -26.48 41.37 1.51
CA ARG A 227 -27.67 40.77 2.17
C ARG A 227 -27.78 39.30 1.66
N PRO A 228 -28.35 38.32 2.41
CA PRO A 228 -28.36 36.90 2.00
C PRO A 228 -29.49 36.49 1.04
N ARG A 229 -29.25 35.48 0.20
CA ARG A 229 -30.24 34.62 -0.50
C ARG A 229 -29.79 33.17 -0.25
N ARG A 230 -30.51 32.22 0.37
CA ARG A 230 -31.93 31.83 0.51
C ARG A 230 -32.45 30.89 -0.61
N ARG A 231 -32.60 29.60 -0.22
CA ARG A 231 -33.49 28.52 -0.71
C ARG A 231 -33.25 27.86 -2.09
N SER A 232 -32.99 26.56 -2.08
CA SER A 232 -33.93 25.43 -2.37
C SER A 232 -33.11 24.11 -2.37
N SER A 233 -33.38 23.04 -1.61
CA SER A 233 -34.57 22.19 -1.33
C SER A 233 -34.93 21.18 -2.43
N SER A 234 -35.14 19.92 -2.02
CA SER A 234 -35.50 18.72 -2.84
C SER A 234 -34.31 18.08 -3.61
N THR A 235 -34.26 16.77 -3.88
CA THR A 235 -35.24 15.68 -3.68
C THR A 235 -34.56 14.38 -3.22
N ALA A 236 -35.23 13.60 -2.37
CA ALA A 236 -34.76 12.27 -1.96
C ALA A 236 -35.09 11.17 -3.00
N ARG A 237 -34.18 10.20 -3.20
CA ARG A 237 -34.51 8.90 -3.82
C ARG A 237 -33.66 7.74 -3.26
N ARG A 238 -34.32 6.90 -2.48
CA ARG A 238 -34.02 5.47 -2.22
C ARG A 238 -35.28 4.68 -2.64
N PRO A 239 -35.25 3.34 -2.71
CA PRO A 239 -34.19 2.46 -3.18
C PRO A 239 -34.71 1.58 -4.36
N ARG A 240 -33.87 0.69 -4.92
CA ARG A 240 -34.37 -0.52 -5.60
C ARG A 240 -33.61 -1.74 -5.11
N ALA A 241 -34.35 -2.67 -4.50
CA ALA A 241 -33.87 -4.01 -4.22
C ALA A 241 -33.97 -4.86 -5.49
N ALA A 242 -33.00 -5.74 -5.70
CA ALA A 242 -33.10 -6.84 -6.66
C ALA A 242 -32.71 -8.14 -5.94
N ARG A 243 -33.68 -9.05 -5.77
CA ARG A 243 -33.45 -10.44 -5.35
C ARG A 243 -32.99 -11.25 -6.57
N GLN A 244 -31.97 -12.09 -6.39
CA GLN A 244 -31.72 -13.41 -7.02
C GLN A 244 -30.29 -13.87 -6.64
N GLY A 245 -29.96 -15.14 -6.39
CA GLY A 245 -30.83 -16.31 -6.34
C GLY A 245 -30.23 -17.62 -6.91
N ALA A 246 -29.10 -18.13 -6.39
CA ALA A 246 -28.58 -19.50 -6.57
C ALA A 246 -27.41 -19.70 -5.57
N ARG A 247 -27.19 -20.78 -4.80
CA ARG A 247 -27.40 -22.26 -4.88
C ARG A 247 -26.49 -23.01 -5.87
N SER A 248 -25.28 -23.34 -5.42
CA SER A 248 -24.54 -24.62 -5.62
C SER A 248 -23.18 -24.48 -4.91
N SER A 249 -22.62 -25.36 -4.05
CA SER A 249 -22.71 -26.81 -3.77
C SER A 249 -21.88 -27.76 -4.65
N CYS A 250 -20.54 -27.71 -4.50
CA CYS A 250 -19.58 -28.81 -4.73
C CYS A 250 -18.46 -28.62 -3.67
N ARG A 251 -18.24 -29.44 -2.63
CA ARG A 251 -17.82 -30.85 -2.52
C ARG A 251 -16.40 -31.18 -3.04
N ALA A 252 -15.48 -31.33 -2.07
CA ALA A 252 -14.54 -32.45 -1.85
C ALA A 252 -13.31 -32.73 -2.77
N GLY A 253 -12.18 -33.06 -2.11
CA GLY A 253 -10.99 -33.77 -2.64
C GLY A 253 -9.96 -32.88 -3.36
N ALA A 254 -8.64 -33.10 -3.32
CA ALA A 254 -7.76 -34.00 -2.55
C ALA A 254 -6.38 -33.30 -2.46
N SER A 255 -5.58 -33.33 -1.38
CA SER A 255 -4.86 -34.49 -0.81
C SER A 255 -3.91 -35.22 -1.78
N TRP A 256 -2.85 -34.55 -2.23
CA TRP A 256 -1.59 -35.17 -2.71
C TRP A 256 -0.43 -34.45 -2.00
N ALA A 257 0.18 -35.03 -0.98
CA ALA A 257 1.16 -36.13 -1.01
C ALA A 257 2.55 -35.65 -1.45
N SER A 258 3.48 -35.61 -0.49
CA SER A 258 4.89 -35.26 -0.70
C SER A 258 5.59 -36.32 -1.56
N THR A 259 6.53 -35.90 -2.41
CA THR A 259 7.61 -36.78 -2.86
C THR A 259 8.93 -36.06 -2.67
N ARG A 260 9.71 -36.52 -1.67
CA ARG A 260 11.14 -36.25 -1.61
C ARG A 260 11.83 -37.13 -2.64
N ALA A 261 12.66 -36.55 -3.49
CA ALA A 261 13.68 -37.29 -4.23
C ALA A 261 15.04 -36.70 -3.86
N ALA A 262 15.92 -37.52 -3.31
CA ALA A 262 17.26 -37.13 -2.92
C ALA A 262 18.29 -37.97 -3.70
N SER A 263 19.23 -37.28 -4.33
CA SER A 263 20.44 -37.81 -4.97
C SER A 263 21.40 -36.61 -5.07
N ARG A 264 22.59 -36.57 -4.43
CA ARG A 264 23.77 -37.43 -4.64
C ARG A 264 24.07 -37.57 -6.16
N THR A 265 25.27 -37.35 -6.68
CA THR A 265 26.60 -37.56 -6.08
C THR A 265 27.70 -36.75 -6.81
N THR A 266 28.84 -36.57 -6.13
CA THR A 266 30.23 -36.37 -6.64
C THR A 266 30.55 -36.40 -8.15
N SER A 267 31.44 -35.49 -8.60
CA SER A 267 32.82 -35.78 -9.11
C SER A 267 33.53 -34.46 -9.46
N ALA A 268 34.69 -34.13 -8.89
CA ALA A 268 36.06 -34.32 -9.45
C ALA A 268 36.26 -33.68 -10.86
N ARG A 269 37.06 -32.61 -11.01
CA ARG A 269 38.54 -32.51 -10.96
C ARG A 269 39.19 -32.90 -12.30
N SER A 270 39.59 -31.88 -13.05
CA SER A 270 40.67 -31.86 -14.06
C SER A 270 41.17 -30.43 -14.16
#